data_AF-A0A7C5CBR8-F1
#
_entry.id   AF-A0A7C5CBR8-F1
#
_cell.length_a   1.000
_cell.length_b   1.000
_cell.length_c   1.000
_cell.angle_alpha   90.00
_cell.angle_beta   90.00
_cell.angle_gamma   90.00
#
_symmetry.space_group_name_H-M   'P 1'
#
loop_
_entity.id
_entity.type
_entity.pdbx_description
1 polymer ?
#
loop_
_entity_poly.entity_id
_entity_poly.type
_entity_poly.pdbx_seq_one_letter_code
_entity_poly.pdbx_strand_id
1 'polypeptide(L)'
;MSMHPGEQVFNLKGWPRFFLAVAFGATLGLGQLYLGLEHLAIVALAMGLALVHGAARPGLVGWGFGTGYFAVSLHWIIDPFLVDAAHDAWMAP
;
A
#
# COMPACT_ATOMS: atom_id res chain seq x y z
N MET A 1 19.56 -3.67 26.84
CA MET A 1 18.16 -3.26 27.10
C MET A 1 17.28 -3.99 26.08
N SER A 2 16.95 -5.26 26.36
CA SER A 2 16.20 -6.12 25.45
C SER A 2 14.72 -5.73 25.51
N MET A 3 14.21 -5.11 24.45
CA MET A 3 12.77 -4.95 24.24
C MET A 3 12.10 -6.32 24.39
N HIS A 4 11.15 -6.42 25.31
CA HIS A 4 10.27 -7.59 25.40
C HIS A 4 9.66 -7.85 24.01
N PRO A 5 9.69 -9.09 23.50
CA PRO A 5 8.90 -9.46 22.33
C PRO A 5 7.43 -9.36 22.75
N GLY A 6 6.86 -8.16 22.61
CA GLY A 6 5.42 -7.97 22.70
C GLY A 6 4.77 -8.90 21.68
N GLU A 7 3.66 -9.51 22.07
CA GLU A 7 2.84 -10.38 21.23
C GLU A 7 2.80 -9.85 19.80
N GLN A 8 3.46 -10.57 18.89
CA GLN A 8 3.41 -10.19 17.50
C GLN A 8 1.98 -10.38 17.03
N VAL A 9 1.32 -9.28 16.66
CA VAL A 9 -0.07 -9.24 16.17
C VAL A 9 -0.29 -10.25 15.03
N PHE A 10 0.77 -10.61 14.30
CA PHE A 10 0.73 -11.59 13.21
C PHE A 10 1.82 -12.65 13.34
N ASN A 11 1.43 -13.91 13.53
CA ASN A 11 2.30 -15.09 13.40
C ASN A 11 2.41 -15.56 11.94
N LEU A 12 2.69 -14.62 11.02
CA LEU A 12 2.88 -14.90 9.60
C LEU A 12 4.36 -14.73 9.24
N LYS A 13 4.95 -15.75 8.60
CA LYS A 13 6.37 -15.77 8.19
C LYS A 13 6.48 -15.91 6.67
N GLY A 14 7.43 -15.19 6.07
CA GLY A 14 7.74 -15.30 4.64
C GLY A 14 6.73 -14.63 3.70
N TRP A 15 6.41 -15.29 2.58
CA TRP A 15 5.57 -14.77 1.49
C TRP A 15 4.15 -14.34 1.89
N PRO A 16 3.41 -15.04 2.77
CA PRO A 16 2.08 -14.61 3.20
C PRO A 16 2.09 -13.23 3.86
N ARG A 17 3.12 -12.94 4.68
CA ARG A 17 3.29 -11.63 5.32
C ARG A 17 3.54 -10.54 4.29
N PHE A 18 4.32 -10.86 3.25
CA PHE A 18 4.60 -9.93 2.15
C PHE A 18 3.34 -9.60 1.35
N PHE A 19 2.57 -10.60 0.91
CA PHE A 19 1.33 -10.36 0.17
C PHE A 19 0.28 -9.62 1.01
N LEU A 20 0.21 -9.91 2.31
CA LEU A 20 -0.68 -9.20 3.21
C LEU A 20 -0.27 -7.73 3.37
N ALA A 21 1.04 -7.45 3.45
CA ALA A 21 1.56 -6.09 3.42
C ALA A 21 1.19 -5.38 2.11
N VAL A 22 1.34 -6.03 0.94
CA VAL A 22 0.89 -5.46 -0.35
C VAL A 22 -0.60 -5.12 -0.33
N ALA A 23 -1.44 -6.03 0.16
CA ALA A 23 -2.89 -5.83 0.24
C ALA A 23 -3.26 -4.64 1.16
N PHE A 24 -2.64 -4.53 2.34
CA PHE A 24 -2.87 -3.38 3.23
C PHE A 24 -2.39 -2.07 2.61
N GLY A 25 -1.29 -2.09 1.85
CA GLY A 25 -0.85 -0.94 1.06
C GLY A 25 -1.91 -0.50 0.06
N ALA A 26 -2.43 -1.44 -0.73
CA ALA A 26 -3.48 -1.17 -1.71
C ALA A 26 -4.75 -0.59 -1.05
N THR A 27 -5.19 -1.16 0.08
CA THR A 27 -6.33 -0.64 0.85
C THR A 27 -6.09 0.77 1.38
N LEU A 28 -4.86 1.09 1.82
CA LEU A 28 -4.50 2.44 2.21
C LEU A 28 -4.64 3.42 1.04
N GLY A 29 -4.22 3.03 -0.16
CA GLY A 29 -4.39 3.84 -1.38
C GLY A 29 -5.87 4.06 -1.72
N LEU A 30 -6.71 3.03 -1.53
CA LEU A 30 -8.16 3.14 -1.75
C LEU A 30 -8.85 4.14 -0.82
N GLY A 31 -8.37 4.28 0.42
CA GLY A 31 -8.92 5.25 1.38
C GLY A 31 -8.64 6.71 1.05
N GLN A 32 -7.79 7.00 0.05
CA GLN A 32 -7.56 8.37 -0.44
C GLN A 32 -8.57 8.81 -1.50
N LEU A 33 -9.41 7.90 -2.01
CA LEU A 33 -10.47 8.26 -2.94
C LEU A 33 -11.63 8.96 -2.21
N TYR A 34 -12.52 9.63 -2.95
CA TYR A 34 -13.75 10.26 -2.45
C TYR A 34 -14.78 9.27 -1.83
N LEU A 35 -14.37 8.02 -1.55
CA LEU A 35 -15.20 6.92 -1.09
C LEU A 35 -15.57 7.01 0.40
N GLY A 36 -15.04 7.97 1.16
CA GLY A 36 -15.31 8.10 2.61
C GLY A 36 -14.74 6.94 3.43
N LEU A 37 -13.63 6.35 2.97
CA LEU A 37 -12.96 5.19 3.57
C LEU A 37 -11.73 5.58 4.39
N GLU A 38 -11.64 6.82 4.86
CA GLU A 38 -10.48 7.33 5.60
C GLU A 38 -10.20 6.53 6.89
N HIS A 39 -11.25 6.06 7.56
CA HIS A 39 -11.14 5.19 8.73
C HIS A 39 -10.49 3.85 8.38
N LEU A 40 -10.84 3.27 7.23
CA LEU A 40 -10.26 2.03 6.75
C LEU A 40 -8.78 2.23 6.36
N ALA A 41 -8.43 3.38 5.79
CA ALA A 41 -7.04 3.74 5.51
C ALA A 41 -6.19 3.78 6.79
N ILE A 42 -6.68 4.37 7.89
CA ILE A 42 -5.95 4.41 9.16
C ILE A 42 -5.72 2.99 9.70
N VAL A 43 -6.74 2.13 9.66
CA VAL A 43 -6.60 0.72 10.07
C VAL A 43 -5.59 -0.01 9.17
N ALA A 44 -5.65 0.20 7.86
CA ALA A 44 -4.73 -0.41 6.90
C ALA A 44 -3.29 0.05 7.11
N LEU A 45 -3.07 1.33 7.43
CA LEU A 45 -1.77 1.87 7.77
C LEU A 45 -1.22 1.23 9.05
N ALA A 46 -2.02 1.18 10.12
CA ALA A 46 -1.60 0.59 11.39
C ALA A 46 -1.23 -0.90 11.23
N MET A 47 -2.07 -1.67 10.53
CA MET A 47 -1.85 -3.09 10.28
C MET A 47 -0.64 -3.33 9.36
N GLY A 48 -0.47 -2.50 8.32
CA GLY A 48 0.70 -2.52 7.45
C GLY A 48 2.00 -2.27 8.21
N LEU A 49 2.04 -1.25 9.07
CA LEU A 49 3.22 -0.94 9.89
C LEU A 49 3.51 -2.05 10.91
N ALA A 50 2.49 -2.65 11.53
CA ALA A 50 2.67 -3.81 12.40
C ALA A 50 3.27 -5.02 11.65
N LEU A 51 2.85 -5.24 10.40
CA LEU A 51 3.44 -6.25 9.53
C LEU A 51 4.89 -5.93 9.19
N VAL A 52 5.25 -4.68 8.92
CA VAL A 52 6.65 -4.30 8.66
C VAL A 52 7.51 -4.50 9.91
N HIS A 53 7.05 -4.02 11.07
CA HIS A 53 7.82 -4.03 12.32
C HIS A 53 8.17 -5.45 12.80
N GLY A 54 7.23 -6.39 12.74
CA GLY A 54 7.47 -7.79 13.16
C GLY A 54 8.14 -8.69 12.12
N ALA A 55 8.53 -8.17 10.95
CA ALA A 55 9.11 -8.98 9.88
C ALA A 55 10.60 -9.28 10.12
N ALA A 56 11.04 -10.49 9.75
CA ALA A 56 12.47 -10.83 9.72
C ALA A 56 13.27 -9.99 8.70
N ARG A 57 12.59 -9.50 7.64
CA ARG A 57 13.15 -8.62 6.61
C ARG A 57 12.23 -7.41 6.43
N PRO A 58 12.27 -6.43 7.34
CA PRO A 58 11.33 -5.31 7.36
C PRO A 58 11.40 -4.47 6.08
N GLY A 59 12.59 -4.30 5.50
CA GLY A 59 12.77 -3.58 4.23
C GLY A 59 11.99 -4.19 3.07
N LEU A 60 11.97 -5.52 2.92
CA LEU A 60 11.22 -6.20 1.84
C LEU A 60 9.71 -6.11 2.06
N VAL A 61 9.25 -6.32 3.30
CA VAL A 61 7.81 -6.22 3.64
C VAL A 61 7.32 -4.77 3.48
N GLY A 62 8.14 -3.80 3.89
CA GLY A 62 7.88 -2.37 3.68
C GLY A 62 7.83 -2.01 2.20
N TRP A 63 8.71 -2.59 1.38
CA TRP A 63 8.65 -2.44 -0.08
C TRP A 63 7.34 -2.96 -0.66
N GLY A 64 6.88 -4.14 -0.21
CA GLY A 64 5.58 -4.69 -0.61
C GLY A 64 4.42 -3.77 -0.22
N PHE A 65 4.39 -3.31 1.03
CA PHE A 65 3.38 -2.36 1.52
C PHE A 65 3.37 -1.05 0.69
N GLY A 66 4.54 -0.44 0.50
CA GLY A 66 4.67 0.78 -0.31
C GLY A 66 4.24 0.56 -1.76
N THR A 67 4.63 -0.57 -2.37
CA THR A 67 4.24 -0.91 -3.75
C THR A 67 2.73 -1.02 -3.90
N GLY A 68 2.05 -1.71 -2.99
CA GLY A 68 0.58 -1.81 -3.02
C GLY A 68 -0.09 -0.45 -2.92
N TYR A 69 0.38 0.42 -2.02
CA TYR A 69 -0.13 1.78 -1.86
C TYR A 69 0.06 2.62 -3.13
N PHE A 70 1.28 2.70 -3.65
CA PHE A 70 1.56 3.52 -4.83
C PHE A 70 0.91 2.98 -6.09
N ALA A 71 0.80 1.66 -6.25
CA ALA A 71 0.10 1.07 -7.39
C ALA A 71 -1.36 1.52 -7.47
N VAL A 72 -2.04 1.66 -6.31
CA VAL A 72 -3.40 2.19 -6.25
C VAL A 72 -3.41 3.71 -6.34
N SER A 73 -2.61 4.44 -5.57
CA SER A 73 -2.68 5.91 -5.56
C SER A 73 -2.20 6.55 -6.88
N LEU A 74 -1.32 5.89 -7.63
CA LEU A 74 -0.76 6.40 -8.89
C LEU A 74 -1.37 5.72 -10.13
N HIS A 75 -2.38 4.85 -10.00
CA HIS A 75 -2.94 4.17 -11.18
C HIS A 75 -3.48 5.15 -12.22
N TRP A 76 -3.99 6.31 -11.82
CA TRP A 76 -4.53 7.30 -12.75
C TRP A 76 -3.45 7.92 -13.67
N ILE A 77 -2.15 7.80 -13.33
CA ILE A 77 -1.09 8.41 -14.13
C ILE A 77 -0.98 7.78 -15.52
N ILE A 78 -1.45 6.53 -15.70
CA ILE A 78 -1.39 5.87 -17.01
C ILE A 78 -2.48 6.37 -17.95
N ASP A 79 -3.62 6.82 -17.43
CA ASP A 79 -4.78 7.26 -18.22
C ASP A 79 -4.45 8.26 -19.34
N PRO A 80 -3.68 9.36 -19.11
CA PRO A 80 -3.34 10.31 -20.18
C PRO A 80 -2.43 9.72 -21.27
N PHE A 81 -1.71 8.63 -20.99
CA PHE A 81 -0.82 7.99 -21.97
C PHE A 81 -1.52 6.90 -22.79
N LEU A 82 -2.74 6.54 -22.42
CA LEU A 82 -3.58 5.57 -23.14
C LEU A 82 -4.51 6.23 -24.17
N VAL A 83 -4.60 7.57 -24.15
CA VAL A 83 -5.36 8.37 -25.12
C VAL A 83 -4.48 8.62 -26.36
N ASP A 84 -5.08 8.68 -27.55
CA ASP A 84 -4.36 9.02 -28.78
C ASP A 84 -3.89 10.48 -28.73
N ALA A 85 -2.62 10.67 -28.41
CA ALA A 85 -2.00 11.98 -28.31
C ALA A 85 -2.06 12.76 -29.64
N ALA A 86 -2.14 12.10 -30.80
CA ALA A 86 -2.23 12.80 -32.08
C ALA A 86 -3.61 13.46 -32.28
N HIS A 87 -4.66 12.91 -31.66
CA HIS A 87 -6.03 13.41 -31.78
C HIS A 87 -6.42 14.34 -30.62
N ASP A 88 -6.01 14.04 -29.38
CA ASP A 88 -6.55 14.67 -28.16
C ASP A 88 -5.53 15.49 -27.34
N ALA A 89 -4.26 15.59 -27.76
CA ALA A 89 -3.26 16.36 -27.01
C ALA A 89 -3.56 17.86 -26.89
N TRP A 90 -4.45 18.41 -27.73
CA TRP A 90 -4.90 19.81 -27.67
C TRP A 90 -6.04 20.05 -26.67
N MET A 91 -6.63 19.00 -26.09
CA MET A 91 -7.68 19.09 -25.07
C MET A 91 -7.16 19.04 -23.63
N ALA A 92 -5.83 19.10 -23.43
CA ALA A 92 -5.28 19.36 -22.11
C ALA A 92 -5.77 20.77 -21.64
N PRO A 93 -6.56 20.90 -20.56
CA PRO A 93 -6.87 22.21 -19.99
C PRO A 93 -5.62 22.83 -19.34
#